data_AF-A0A537ZQG2-F1
#
_entry.id   AF-A0A537ZQG2-F1
#
_cell.length_a   1.000
_cell.length_b   1.000
_cell.length_c   1.000
_cell.angle_alpha   90.00
_cell.angle_beta   90.00
_cell.angle_gamma   90.00
#
_symmetry.space_group_name_H-M   'P 1'
#
loop_
_entity.id
_entity.type
_entity.pdbx_description
1 polymer ?
#
loop_
_entity_poly.entity_id
_entity_poly.type
_entity_poly.pdbx_seq_one_letter_code
_entity_poly.pdbx_strand_id
1 'polypeptide(L)'
;MRGRKGERQTVKDSNSPRSETRGNALWGSTSRSGDVRSNAMWGRSGRRANALWGRGGRGLVLGIVAALTIAVPLGATASTNGKGSGGNPTFIAPGLLAGAKNNPNQKLHVIIQSSGGAADATNKVRGLGATVRKQLNLIGAVAVDITAGKLASLSKQTGLTVTADAPVKLSGTINYSTQLWPYSSGVALGWGYPLAPAPQAPTIAIVDSGIQANRADFDNGARVLPQVNLASLTPNSPGDGRGHGTFVAAVAAGSAPGYAGAAPNARILPIDVMDDTGKALTSDVIAACQYILQNKYNLNIKVANFSLHSGAQNHFYNDPLDKAVEKLWFGGVFVVAAAGNYGSASGPSGVLNAPGNDPFVMTVGALDLGSSFGRSDDSIAPWSAWGYTEDGFAKPEISAPGRYIVAAVPSTATLTSQRPDHVVAPGYMQLSGTSFSSPVVAGAAAQLFARHPSWTPDQIKGALMLTAAPLGTNGSGVGELNQARALGVSSPPNPNSGLVPFEAGDPVGGLMFNATSWLSTVSSNASWTDASWGDASWGDASWAAASWGDASWSDASWADASWADASWADASWADTSSEDGVEGESGGVAPAMDAAAAAALQASSLALPAGQEAVDPIVP
;
A
#
# COMPACT_ATOMS: atom_id res chain seq x y z
N MET A 1 25.59 61.97 41.06
CA MET A 1 24.89 63.15 40.48
C MET A 1 23.65 62.63 39.75
N ARG A 2 22.45 62.94 40.26
CA ARG A 2 21.38 63.71 39.56
C ARG A 2 21.09 63.22 38.13
N GLY A 3 19.90 62.78 37.75
CA GLY A 3 18.59 62.74 38.40
C GLY A 3 17.48 62.44 37.39
N ARG A 4 16.33 61.95 37.91
CA ARG A 4 14.93 62.37 37.61
C ARG A 4 14.48 62.36 36.13
N LYS A 5 13.31 61.92 35.71
CA LYS A 5 11.92 61.71 36.23
C LYS A 5 11.21 61.04 35.02
N GLY A 6 10.09 60.33 35.04
CA GLY A 6 8.99 60.02 35.97
C GLY A 6 7.95 59.29 35.08
N GLU A 7 7.35 58.18 35.55
CA GLU A 7 5.94 58.12 36.02
C GLU A 7 4.92 58.52 34.94
N ARG A 8 3.80 57.84 34.67
CA ARG A 8 2.88 56.89 35.35
C ARG A 8 1.82 56.58 34.23
N GLN A 9 0.90 55.62 34.24
CA GLN A 9 0.09 55.04 35.31
C GLN A 9 -0.74 53.87 34.75
N THR A 10 -1.00 52.91 35.62
CA THR A 10 -1.95 51.80 35.53
C THR A 10 -3.39 52.24 35.86
N VAL A 11 -4.41 51.67 35.19
CA VAL A 11 -5.81 51.45 35.66
C VAL A 11 -6.38 50.30 34.79
N LYS A 12 -6.67 49.07 35.23
CA LYS A 12 -7.71 48.49 36.12
C LYS A 12 -9.18 48.54 35.63
N ASP A 13 -9.71 47.33 35.43
CA ASP A 13 -11.07 46.82 35.67
C ASP A 13 -12.30 47.48 35.00
N SER A 14 -13.06 46.70 34.22
CA SER A 14 -14.37 46.12 34.63
C SER A 14 -15.38 45.85 33.48
N ASN A 15 -16.17 44.77 33.71
CA ASN A 15 -17.54 44.49 33.23
C ASN A 15 -17.82 43.88 31.83
N SER A 16 -18.16 42.57 31.86
CA SER A 16 -19.14 41.87 31.01
C SER A 16 -20.59 42.37 31.28
N PRO A 17 -21.66 41.77 30.70
CA PRO A 17 -21.98 41.41 29.31
C PRO A 17 -23.34 42.02 28.87
N ARG A 18 -23.66 42.08 27.56
CA ARG A 18 -25.07 42.16 27.10
C ARG A 18 -25.29 41.42 25.78
N SER A 19 -26.27 40.52 25.81
CA SER A 19 -26.94 39.91 24.67
C SER A 19 -27.83 40.93 23.97
N GLU A 20 -27.91 40.90 22.64
CA GLU A 20 -29.15 41.26 21.93
C GLU A 20 -29.37 40.33 20.73
N THR A 21 -30.43 39.55 20.86
CA THR A 21 -31.20 38.89 19.81
C THR A 21 -32.07 39.94 19.11
N ARG A 22 -32.07 40.00 17.77
CA ARG A 22 -33.22 40.48 16.98
C ARG A 22 -33.28 39.78 15.62
N GLY A 23 -34.43 39.19 15.34
CA GLY A 23 -34.87 38.78 14.01
C GLY A 23 -36.13 39.55 13.59
N ASN A 24 -36.61 39.19 12.38
CA ASN A 24 -37.84 39.58 11.67
C ASN A 24 -37.74 40.88 10.84
N ALA A 25 -38.29 41.01 9.61
CA ALA A 25 -39.21 40.16 8.85
C ALA A 25 -39.37 40.64 7.38
N LEU A 26 -39.78 39.70 6.52
CA LEU A 26 -40.74 39.73 5.38
C LEU A 26 -40.73 40.83 4.29
N TRP A 27 -40.85 40.37 3.03
CA TRP A 27 -41.98 40.50 2.04
C TRP A 27 -41.51 39.74 0.75
N GLY A 28 -42.11 38.65 0.21
CA GLY A 28 -43.43 38.47 -0.45
C GLY A 28 -43.44 39.09 -1.86
N SER A 29 -43.80 38.49 -3.02
CA SER A 29 -44.35 37.20 -3.46
C SER A 29 -44.33 37.17 -5.02
N THR A 30 -44.29 36.00 -5.69
CA THR A 30 -45.24 35.61 -6.77
C THR A 30 -44.99 34.18 -7.29
N SER A 31 -46.08 33.52 -7.68
CA SER A 31 -46.26 32.09 -7.96
C SER A 31 -46.72 31.79 -9.40
N ARG A 32 -46.47 30.57 -9.91
CA ARG A 32 -47.26 29.75 -10.88
C ARG A 32 -46.54 28.37 -11.00
N SER A 33 -47.02 27.20 -10.54
CA SER A 33 -48.15 26.31 -10.92
C SER A 33 -48.13 25.90 -12.41
N GLY A 34 -48.21 24.63 -12.88
CA GLY A 34 -48.39 23.26 -12.32
C GLY A 34 -47.47 22.28 -13.09
N ASP A 35 -47.46 20.94 -12.95
CA ASP A 35 -48.58 20.00 -12.85
C ASP A 35 -48.16 18.68 -12.17
N VAL A 36 -49.18 18.04 -11.61
CA VAL A 36 -49.16 16.77 -10.87
C VAL A 36 -49.39 15.60 -11.84
N ARG A 37 -48.68 14.48 -11.63
CA ARG A 37 -49.26 13.14 -11.83
C ARG A 37 -48.87 12.21 -10.68
N SER A 38 -49.87 11.93 -9.87
CA SER A 38 -49.93 10.88 -8.87
C SER A 38 -50.10 9.51 -9.53
N ASN A 39 -49.48 8.48 -8.93
CA ASN A 39 -50.09 7.16 -8.87
C ASN A 39 -49.65 6.48 -7.57
N ALA A 40 -50.61 6.36 -6.66
CA ALA A 40 -50.54 5.49 -5.51
C ALA A 40 -50.90 4.06 -5.96
N MET A 41 -50.09 3.08 -5.57
CA MET A 41 -50.61 1.74 -5.32
C MET A 41 -50.12 1.23 -3.97
N TRP A 42 -51.06 0.59 -3.30
CA TRP A 42 -51.09 0.27 -1.89
C TRP A 42 -50.37 -1.04 -1.60
N GLY A 43 -49.81 -1.14 -0.40
CA GLY A 43 -49.28 -2.39 0.16
C GLY A 43 -48.80 -2.20 1.59
N ARG A 44 -49.75 -2.17 2.54
CA ARG A 44 -49.51 -2.06 3.99
C ARG A 44 -49.56 -3.45 4.64
N SER A 45 -48.50 -3.85 5.36
CA SER A 45 -48.49 -4.82 6.48
C SER A 45 -47.02 -4.99 6.89
N GLY A 46 -46.58 -5.01 8.14
CA GLY A 46 -47.21 -5.02 9.45
C GLY A 46 -46.08 -5.13 10.48
N ARG A 47 -46.21 -4.41 11.61
CA ARG A 47 -45.29 -4.44 12.75
C ARG A 47 -45.26 -5.81 13.41
N ARG A 48 -44.09 -6.26 13.90
CA ARG A 48 -43.95 -6.91 15.22
C ARG A 48 -42.64 -6.48 15.88
N ALA A 49 -42.78 -5.74 16.97
CA ALA A 49 -41.77 -5.64 18.01
C ALA A 49 -41.80 -6.93 18.86
N ASN A 50 -40.67 -7.29 19.45
CA ASN A 50 -40.58 -7.80 20.82
C ASN A 50 -39.13 -7.70 21.29
N ALA A 51 -38.92 -6.77 22.23
CA ALA A 51 -37.82 -6.82 23.17
C ALA A 51 -38.22 -7.76 24.31
N LEU A 52 -37.30 -8.62 24.79
CA LEU A 52 -37.32 -9.10 26.18
C LEU A 52 -35.95 -9.69 26.58
N TRP A 53 -35.23 -8.88 27.37
CA TRP A 53 -34.47 -9.19 28.59
C TRP A 53 -33.60 -10.46 28.72
N GLY A 54 -32.37 -10.23 29.20
CA GLY A 54 -31.53 -11.24 29.87
C GLY A 54 -30.15 -10.70 30.25
N ARG A 55 -30.06 -9.94 31.35
CA ARG A 55 -28.82 -9.38 31.92
C ARG A 55 -28.16 -10.43 32.83
N GLY A 56 -26.85 -10.64 32.65
CA GLY A 56 -25.92 -11.04 33.73
C GLY A 56 -25.41 -12.49 33.72
N GLY A 57 -24.09 -12.66 33.85
CA GLY A 57 -23.48 -13.93 34.28
C GLY A 57 -22.09 -14.19 33.73
N ARG A 58 -21.07 -13.96 34.57
CA ARG A 58 -19.64 -14.21 34.34
C ARG A 58 -19.34 -15.67 33.94
N GLY A 59 -18.33 -15.87 33.10
CA GLY A 59 -17.79 -17.20 32.80
C GLY A 59 -16.48 -17.13 32.00
N LEU A 60 -15.38 -17.13 32.73
CA LEU A 60 -13.99 -17.16 32.27
C LEU A 60 -13.69 -18.51 31.58
N VAL A 61 -13.23 -18.50 30.33
CA VAL A 61 -12.57 -19.67 29.73
C VAL A 61 -11.31 -19.21 28.99
N LEU A 62 -10.17 -19.43 29.66
CA LEU A 62 -8.84 -19.49 29.11
C LEU A 62 -8.77 -20.60 28.05
N GLY A 63 -8.61 -20.24 26.78
CA GLY A 63 -8.24 -21.17 25.71
C GLY A 63 -6.73 -21.21 25.56
N ILE A 64 -6.07 -22.14 26.28
CA ILE A 64 -4.66 -22.46 26.10
C ILE A 64 -4.45 -23.00 24.68
N VAL A 65 -3.70 -22.28 23.85
CA VAL A 65 -3.18 -22.78 22.57
C VAL A 65 -2.01 -23.69 22.89
N ALA A 66 -2.26 -25.00 22.99
CA ALA A 66 -1.21 -26.00 23.02
C ALA A 66 -0.71 -26.25 21.59
N ALA A 67 0.39 -25.60 21.23
CA ALA A 67 1.17 -25.96 20.06
C ALA A 67 1.75 -27.36 20.24
N LEU A 68 1.12 -28.37 19.63
CA LEU A 68 1.65 -29.72 19.53
C LEU A 68 2.81 -29.72 18.52
N THR A 69 4.02 -29.54 19.03
CA THR A 69 5.26 -29.80 18.30
C THR A 69 5.33 -31.30 17.99
N ILE A 70 5.22 -31.65 16.71
CA ILE A 70 5.50 -33.01 16.24
C ILE A 70 7.02 -33.17 16.25
N ALA A 71 7.55 -33.66 17.37
CA ALA A 71 8.91 -34.21 17.40
C ALA A 71 8.87 -35.61 16.73
N VAL A 72 9.49 -35.74 15.57
CA VAL A 72 9.78 -37.04 14.94
C VAL A 72 11.22 -37.42 15.30
N PRO A 73 11.47 -38.30 16.30
CA PRO A 73 12.75 -38.97 16.38
C PRO A 73 12.71 -40.16 15.42
N LEU A 74 13.40 -40.04 14.28
CA LEU A 74 13.78 -41.19 13.46
C LEU A 74 14.89 -41.97 14.20
N GLY A 75 14.49 -42.80 15.15
CA GLY A 75 15.36 -43.77 15.81
C GLY A 75 15.19 -45.15 15.17
N ALA A 76 15.99 -45.45 14.15
CA ALA A 76 16.16 -46.82 13.69
C ALA A 76 17.07 -47.57 14.69
N THR A 77 16.49 -48.33 15.61
CA THR A 77 17.24 -49.30 16.41
C THR A 77 17.22 -50.65 15.69
N ALA A 78 18.29 -50.94 14.95
CA ALA A 78 18.56 -52.28 14.45
C ALA A 78 19.11 -53.13 15.60
N SER A 79 18.28 -54.04 16.13
CA SER A 79 18.74 -55.20 16.90
C SER A 79 18.43 -56.44 16.09
N THR A 80 19.43 -56.95 15.39
CA THR A 80 19.37 -58.25 14.72
C THR A 80 19.70 -59.33 15.74
N ASN A 81 18.70 -60.08 16.20
CA ASN A 81 18.82 -61.48 16.59
C ASN A 81 17.44 -62.10 16.81
N GLY A 82 17.09 -63.10 15.98
CA GLY A 82 15.94 -63.97 16.21
C GLY A 82 15.13 -64.27 14.95
N LYS A 83 15.38 -65.44 14.34
CA LYS A 83 14.46 -66.07 13.39
C LYS A 83 13.13 -66.37 14.09
N GLY A 84 12.14 -65.54 13.84
CA GLY A 84 10.73 -65.77 14.15
C GLY A 84 9.89 -65.15 13.04
N SER A 85 8.97 -65.92 12.47
CA SER A 85 7.97 -65.46 11.51
C SER A 85 7.00 -64.47 12.21
N GLY A 86 7.43 -63.23 12.42
CA GLY A 86 6.62 -62.16 12.98
C GLY A 86 6.64 -60.97 12.03
N GLY A 87 5.51 -60.69 11.38
CA GLY A 87 5.38 -59.48 10.55
C GLY A 87 5.69 -58.21 11.34
N ASN A 88 6.12 -57.15 10.64
CA ASN A 88 6.45 -55.86 11.25
C ASN A 88 5.38 -55.42 12.27
N PRO A 89 5.75 -54.93 13.46
CA PRO A 89 4.78 -54.51 14.45
C PRO A 89 3.89 -53.39 13.92
N THR A 90 2.61 -53.40 14.31
CA THR A 90 1.68 -52.35 13.91
C THR A 90 1.99 -51.04 14.61
N PHE A 91 2.11 -49.97 13.84
CA PHE A 91 2.24 -48.61 14.35
C PHE A 91 0.86 -47.95 14.45
N ILE A 92 0.56 -47.36 15.60
CA ILE A 92 -0.62 -46.50 15.79
C ILE A 92 -0.12 -45.17 16.33
N ALA A 93 -0.51 -44.07 15.67
CA ALA A 93 -0.12 -42.73 16.09
C ALA A 93 -0.43 -42.51 17.59
N PRO A 94 0.56 -42.09 18.42
CA PRO A 94 0.39 -42.00 19.88
C PRO A 94 -0.81 -41.17 20.33
N GLY A 95 -1.12 -40.08 19.61
CA GLY A 95 -2.28 -39.22 19.87
C GLY A 95 -3.62 -39.93 19.71
N LEU A 96 -3.74 -40.91 18.81
CA LEU A 96 -4.95 -41.71 18.63
C LEU A 96 -5.18 -42.67 19.81
N LEU A 97 -4.10 -43.30 20.31
CA LEU A 97 -4.20 -44.20 21.47
C LEU A 97 -4.50 -43.43 22.76
N ALA A 98 -3.92 -42.25 22.94
CA ALA A 98 -4.23 -41.36 24.06
C ALA A 98 -5.70 -40.90 24.01
N GLY A 99 -6.18 -40.48 22.83
CA GLY A 99 -7.58 -40.11 22.62
C GLY A 99 -8.56 -41.27 22.87
N ALA A 100 -8.20 -42.48 22.44
CA ALA A 100 -9.02 -43.67 22.64
C ALA A 100 -9.17 -44.11 24.10
N LYS A 101 -8.14 -43.92 24.93
CA LYS A 101 -8.22 -44.19 26.37
C LYS A 101 -9.17 -43.22 27.08
N ASN A 102 -9.16 -41.95 26.66
CA ASN A 102 -9.95 -40.90 27.29
C ASN A 102 -11.42 -40.91 26.82
N ASN A 103 -11.67 -41.28 25.56
CA ASN A 103 -13.02 -41.25 24.96
C ASN A 103 -13.30 -42.53 24.14
N PRO A 104 -13.48 -43.70 24.78
CA PRO A 104 -13.54 -44.99 24.09
C PRO A 104 -14.73 -45.15 23.14
N ASN A 105 -15.82 -44.41 23.35
CA ASN A 105 -17.03 -44.47 22.50
C ASN A 105 -17.02 -43.46 21.34
N GLN A 106 -16.00 -42.59 21.25
CA GLN A 106 -15.90 -41.61 20.18
C GLN A 106 -15.63 -42.30 18.84
N LYS A 107 -16.31 -41.87 17.77
CA LYS A 107 -15.95 -42.27 16.41
C LYS A 107 -14.74 -41.46 15.95
N LEU A 108 -13.73 -42.14 15.42
CA LEU A 108 -12.52 -41.53 14.88
C LEU A 108 -12.41 -41.82 13.38
N HIS A 109 -11.96 -40.81 12.65
CA HIS A 109 -11.58 -40.90 11.25
C HIS A 109 -10.09 -41.26 11.18
N VAL A 110 -9.76 -42.43 10.63
CA VAL A 110 -8.37 -42.90 10.56
C VAL A 110 -8.03 -43.44 9.18
N ILE A 111 -6.76 -43.37 8.82
CA ILE A 111 -6.17 -44.03 7.65
C ILE A 111 -5.38 -45.23 8.14
N ILE A 112 -5.68 -46.41 7.60
CA ILE A 112 -5.02 -47.67 7.94
C ILE A 112 -4.31 -48.18 6.69
N GLN A 113 -2.98 -48.12 6.71
CA GLN A 113 -2.13 -48.65 5.65
C GLN A 113 -1.71 -50.07 6.00
N SER A 114 -1.60 -50.95 5.01
CA SER A 114 -1.05 -52.29 5.16
C SER A 114 0.01 -52.61 4.12
N SER A 115 1.06 -53.33 4.51
CA SER A 115 2.05 -53.86 3.58
C SER A 115 1.48 -54.86 2.58
N GLY A 116 0.33 -55.48 2.88
CA GLY A 116 -0.43 -56.33 1.95
C GLY A 116 -1.37 -55.57 1.00
N GLY A 117 -1.32 -54.23 0.99
CA GLY A 117 -2.16 -53.38 0.15
C GLY A 117 -3.55 -53.09 0.74
N ALA A 118 -4.35 -52.31 0.00
CA ALA A 118 -5.64 -51.82 0.48
C ALA A 118 -6.67 -52.94 0.72
N ALA A 119 -6.60 -54.04 -0.04
CA ALA A 119 -7.45 -55.22 0.17
C ALA A 119 -7.14 -55.91 1.50
N ASP A 120 -5.86 -56.06 1.85
CA ASP A 120 -5.45 -56.59 3.15
C ASP A 120 -5.84 -55.64 4.30
N ALA A 121 -5.66 -54.32 4.12
CA ALA A 121 -6.12 -53.32 5.09
C ALA A 121 -7.65 -53.39 5.31
N THR A 122 -8.43 -53.58 4.23
CA THR A 122 -9.89 -53.76 4.29
C THR A 122 -10.29 -55.03 5.06
N ASN A 123 -9.57 -56.13 4.84
CA ASN A 123 -9.84 -57.40 5.51
C ASN A 123 -9.51 -57.31 7.01
N LYS A 124 -8.41 -56.65 7.38
CA LYS A 124 -7.96 -56.51 8.77
C LYS A 124 -8.88 -55.66 9.65
N VAL A 125 -9.65 -54.74 9.06
CA VAL A 125 -10.64 -53.93 9.79
C VAL A 125 -12.03 -54.59 9.88
N ARG A 126 -12.26 -55.70 9.16
CA ARG A 126 -13.54 -56.40 9.14
C ARG A 126 -13.85 -56.97 10.54
N GLY A 127 -15.09 -56.80 11.00
CA GLY A 127 -15.53 -57.27 12.31
C GLY A 127 -15.20 -56.34 13.49
N LEU A 128 -14.47 -55.24 13.27
CA LEU A 128 -14.20 -54.24 14.31
C LEU A 128 -15.30 -53.17 14.45
N GLY A 129 -16.41 -53.32 13.71
CA GLY A 129 -17.43 -52.28 13.59
C GLY A 129 -16.95 -51.03 12.84
N ALA A 130 -15.83 -51.14 12.13
CA ALA A 130 -15.29 -50.06 11.31
C ALA A 130 -16.04 -49.95 9.98
N THR A 131 -16.35 -48.72 9.56
CA THR A 131 -16.95 -48.45 8.25
C THR A 131 -15.86 -47.94 7.31
N VAL A 132 -15.60 -48.65 6.21
CA VAL A 132 -14.64 -48.21 5.20
C VAL A 132 -15.28 -47.11 4.36
N ARG A 133 -14.72 -45.89 4.41
CA ARG A 133 -15.17 -44.74 3.62
C ARG A 133 -14.54 -44.70 2.24
N LYS A 134 -13.23 -44.97 2.15
CA LYS A 134 -12.46 -44.90 0.88
C LYS A 134 -11.35 -45.95 0.84
N GLN A 135 -11.12 -46.53 -0.34
CA GLN A 135 -9.91 -47.29 -0.64
C GLN A 135 -8.83 -46.37 -1.21
N LEU A 136 -7.63 -46.43 -0.65
CA LEU A 136 -6.48 -45.61 -1.00
C LEU A 136 -5.38 -46.51 -1.58
N ASN A 137 -5.67 -47.09 -2.75
CA ASN A 137 -4.84 -48.11 -3.39
C ASN A 137 -3.38 -47.65 -3.62
N LEU A 138 -3.18 -46.35 -3.90
CA LEU A 138 -1.87 -45.73 -4.13
C LEU A 138 -0.88 -45.99 -2.97
N ILE A 139 -1.38 -46.05 -1.74
CA ILE A 139 -0.58 -46.23 -0.53
C ILE A 139 -0.94 -47.53 0.21
N GLY A 140 -1.65 -48.44 -0.46
CA GLY A 140 -2.09 -49.70 0.15
C GLY A 140 -2.95 -49.52 1.40
N ALA A 141 -3.86 -48.54 1.42
CA ALA A 141 -4.57 -48.15 2.63
C ALA A 141 -6.10 -48.07 2.48
N VAL A 142 -6.79 -47.94 3.61
CA VAL A 142 -8.21 -47.60 3.69
C VAL A 142 -8.44 -46.45 4.66
N ALA A 143 -9.31 -45.52 4.28
CA ALA A 143 -9.87 -44.52 5.21
C ALA A 143 -11.11 -45.10 5.87
N VAL A 144 -11.13 -45.16 7.20
CA VAL A 144 -12.21 -45.80 7.96
C VAL A 144 -12.73 -44.92 9.09
N ASP A 145 -13.99 -45.15 9.45
CA ASP A 145 -14.59 -44.69 10.69
C ASP A 145 -14.59 -45.83 11.69
N ILE A 146 -13.91 -45.66 12.82
CA ILE A 146 -13.79 -46.69 13.86
C ILE A 146 -14.06 -46.10 15.24
N THR A 147 -14.73 -46.86 16.10
CA THR A 147 -14.90 -46.49 17.51
C THR A 147 -13.54 -46.55 18.22
N ALA A 148 -13.17 -45.49 18.94
CA ALA A 148 -11.83 -45.31 19.48
C ALA A 148 -11.36 -46.49 20.35
N GLY A 149 -12.24 -47.04 21.19
CA GLY A 149 -11.96 -48.21 22.02
C GLY A 149 -11.60 -49.49 21.25
N LYS A 150 -11.83 -49.54 19.93
CA LYS A 150 -11.44 -50.66 19.06
C LYS A 150 -10.06 -50.49 18.43
N LEU A 151 -9.44 -49.31 18.49
CA LEU A 151 -8.09 -49.07 17.94
C LEU A 151 -7.02 -49.99 18.56
N ALA A 152 -7.13 -50.29 19.86
CA ALA A 152 -6.21 -51.23 20.54
C ALA A 152 -6.33 -52.68 20.02
N SER A 153 -7.37 -53.01 19.25
CA SER A 153 -7.46 -54.33 18.60
C SER A 153 -6.56 -54.41 17.36
N LEU A 154 -6.31 -53.27 16.70
CA LEU A 154 -5.42 -53.19 15.53
C LEU A 154 -3.95 -53.40 15.91
N SER A 155 -3.54 -53.03 17.13
CA SER A 155 -2.18 -53.28 17.60
C SER A 155 -1.86 -54.76 17.81
N LYS A 156 -2.88 -55.63 17.84
CA LYS A 156 -2.72 -57.10 17.90
C LYS A 156 -2.49 -57.71 16.52
N GLN A 157 -2.74 -56.96 15.45
CA GLN A 157 -2.45 -57.37 14.08
C GLN A 157 -1.04 -56.88 13.73
N THR A 158 -0.39 -57.51 12.75
CA THR A 158 0.94 -57.11 12.26
C THR A 158 0.83 -56.38 10.92
N GLY A 159 1.79 -55.49 10.66
CA GLY A 159 2.00 -54.83 9.39
C GLY A 159 1.08 -53.65 9.09
N LEU A 160 0.44 -53.05 10.09
CA LEU A 160 -0.41 -51.88 9.90
C LEU A 160 0.28 -50.57 10.33
N THR A 161 -0.05 -49.51 9.62
CA THR A 161 0.25 -48.12 10.03
C THR A 161 -1.07 -47.37 10.15
N VAL A 162 -1.42 -46.92 11.36
CA VAL A 162 -2.69 -46.27 11.67
C VAL A 162 -2.46 -44.81 12.05
N THR A 163 -2.97 -43.89 11.22
CA THR A 163 -2.87 -42.44 11.42
C THR A 163 -4.25 -41.80 11.40
N ALA A 164 -4.37 -40.56 11.88
CA ALA A 164 -5.64 -39.84 11.81
C ALA A 164 -5.92 -39.41 10.36
N ASP A 165 -7.17 -39.55 9.91
CA ASP A 165 -7.69 -38.88 8.71
C ASP A 165 -8.07 -37.46 9.11
N ALA A 166 -7.05 -36.63 9.31
CA ALA A 166 -7.22 -35.27 9.80
C ALA A 166 -7.77 -34.36 8.67
N PRO A 167 -8.65 -33.40 8.99
CA PRO A 167 -9.06 -32.40 8.02
C PRO A 167 -7.82 -31.61 7.56
N VAL A 168 -7.63 -31.52 6.25
CA VAL A 168 -6.64 -30.62 5.66
C VAL A 168 -7.18 -29.20 5.72
N LYS A 169 -6.37 -28.25 6.19
CA LYS A 169 -6.67 -26.82 6.10
C LYS A 169 -6.17 -26.31 4.75
N LEU A 170 -6.96 -25.47 4.08
CA LEU A 170 -6.46 -24.65 2.98
C LEU A 170 -5.34 -23.76 3.53
N SER A 171 -4.12 -23.98 3.08
CA SER A 171 -3.00 -23.05 3.30
C SER A 171 -3.03 -22.04 2.16
N GLY A 172 -3.94 -21.07 2.28
CA GLY A 172 -4.02 -19.94 1.38
C GLY A 172 -4.58 -18.77 2.17
N THR A 173 -3.72 -17.84 2.55
CA THR A 173 -4.17 -16.54 3.03
C THR A 173 -4.81 -15.85 1.83
N ILE A 174 -6.12 -15.68 1.84
CA ILE A 174 -6.75 -14.76 0.89
C ILE A 174 -6.30 -13.38 1.34
N ASN A 175 -5.49 -12.71 0.50
CA ASN A 175 -5.17 -11.31 0.74
C ASN A 175 -6.47 -10.51 0.60
N TYR A 176 -6.85 -9.79 1.65
CA TYR A 176 -7.98 -8.88 1.59
C TYR A 176 -7.70 -7.66 2.46
N SER A 177 -8.30 -6.54 2.09
CA SER A 177 -8.31 -5.31 2.87
C SER A 177 -9.75 -4.92 3.21
N THR A 178 -9.96 -4.31 4.37
CA THR A 178 -11.24 -3.67 4.72
C THR A 178 -11.31 -2.21 4.27
N GLN A 179 -10.18 -1.67 3.81
CA GLN A 179 -10.08 -0.31 3.29
C GLN A 179 -10.53 -0.24 1.83
N LEU A 180 -11.04 0.91 1.41
CA LEU A 180 -11.54 1.12 0.05
C LEU A 180 -10.43 1.20 -1.00
N TRP A 181 -9.29 1.82 -0.65
CA TRP A 181 -8.24 2.20 -1.59
C TRP A 181 -7.65 1.06 -2.44
N PRO A 182 -7.49 -0.21 -1.96
CA PRO A 182 -6.94 -1.26 -2.80
C PRO A 182 -7.89 -1.65 -3.93
N TYR A 183 -9.19 -1.49 -3.70
CA TYR A 183 -10.22 -1.83 -4.67
C TYR A 183 -10.45 -0.67 -5.64
N SER A 184 -10.54 0.58 -5.14
CA SER A 184 -10.73 1.75 -6.02
C SER A 184 -9.58 1.88 -7.02
N SER A 185 -8.33 1.85 -6.54
CA SER A 185 -7.12 1.90 -7.40
C SER A 185 -6.94 0.67 -8.30
N GLY A 186 -7.65 -0.43 -8.01
CA GLY A 186 -7.59 -1.69 -8.75
C GLY A 186 -6.42 -2.61 -8.39
N VAL A 187 -5.56 -2.26 -7.43
CA VAL A 187 -4.42 -3.11 -7.03
C VAL A 187 -4.85 -4.45 -6.44
N ALA A 188 -6.05 -4.53 -5.84
CA ALA A 188 -6.61 -5.76 -5.33
C ALA A 188 -6.84 -6.83 -6.43
N LEU A 189 -7.12 -6.41 -7.66
CA LEU A 189 -7.24 -7.32 -8.81
C LEU A 189 -5.92 -8.02 -9.13
N GLY A 190 -4.80 -7.36 -8.81
CA GLY A 190 -3.46 -7.87 -9.03
C GLY A 190 -3.04 -8.97 -8.05
N TRP A 191 -3.75 -9.19 -6.94
CA TRP A 191 -3.43 -10.22 -5.94
C TRP A 191 -3.69 -11.65 -6.42
N GLY A 192 -4.56 -11.80 -7.44
CA GLY A 192 -5.05 -13.10 -7.88
C GLY A 192 -6.04 -13.72 -6.87
N TYR A 193 -6.37 -14.99 -7.08
CA TYR A 193 -7.26 -15.75 -6.20
C TYR A 193 -6.67 -17.13 -5.91
N PRO A 194 -7.12 -17.87 -4.87
CA PRO A 194 -6.44 -19.10 -4.44
C PRO A 194 -6.20 -20.17 -5.52
N LEU A 195 -7.05 -20.23 -6.54
CA LEU A 195 -6.93 -21.17 -7.66
C LEU A 195 -6.11 -20.63 -8.85
N ALA A 196 -5.79 -19.33 -8.86
CA ALA A 196 -4.89 -18.68 -9.81
C ALA A 196 -4.17 -17.53 -9.09
N PRO A 197 -3.18 -17.84 -8.22
CA PRO A 197 -2.46 -16.83 -7.47
C PRO A 197 -1.66 -15.93 -8.42
N ALA A 198 -1.44 -14.68 -8.02
CA ALA A 198 -0.57 -13.79 -8.77
C ALA A 198 0.87 -14.34 -8.83
N PRO A 199 1.61 -14.09 -9.93
CA PRO A 199 3.03 -14.36 -9.97
C PRO A 199 3.76 -13.67 -8.81
N GLN A 200 4.82 -14.29 -8.32
CA GLN A 200 5.64 -13.74 -7.25
C GLN A 200 6.21 -12.38 -7.65
N ALA A 201 5.80 -11.33 -6.94
CA ALA A 201 6.32 -9.99 -7.17
C ALA A 201 7.81 -9.89 -6.80
N PRO A 202 8.59 -9.04 -7.50
CA PRO A 202 9.98 -8.77 -7.13
C PRO A 202 10.06 -8.04 -5.79
N THR A 203 11.28 -7.89 -5.29
CA THR A 203 11.55 -7.17 -4.05
C THR A 203 11.31 -5.66 -4.24
N ILE A 204 10.60 -5.06 -3.29
CA ILE A 204 10.43 -3.61 -3.15
C ILE A 204 11.40 -3.13 -2.07
N ALA A 205 12.32 -2.24 -2.43
CA ALA A 205 13.17 -1.53 -1.47
C ALA A 205 12.41 -0.34 -0.89
N ILE A 206 12.35 -0.25 0.43
CA ILE A 206 11.72 0.85 1.17
C ILE A 206 12.86 1.64 1.81
N VAL A 207 13.17 2.81 1.24
CA VAL A 207 14.21 3.72 1.73
C VAL A 207 13.54 4.73 2.66
N ASP A 208 13.63 4.49 3.97
CA ASP A 208 12.79 5.15 4.97
C ASP A 208 13.40 5.02 6.39
N SER A 209 12.62 5.01 7.46
CA SER A 209 13.06 4.90 8.86
C SER A 209 13.24 3.46 9.39
N GLY A 210 13.37 2.49 8.49
CA GLY A 210 13.41 1.06 8.84
C GLY A 210 12.03 0.41 8.97
N ILE A 211 11.98 -0.85 9.42
CA ILE A 211 10.73 -1.63 9.50
C ILE A 211 10.70 -2.52 10.76
N GLN A 212 9.57 -2.53 11.48
CA GLN A 212 9.26 -3.57 12.46
C GLN A 212 8.90 -4.88 11.73
N ALA A 213 9.91 -5.70 11.42
CA ALA A 213 9.77 -6.87 10.56
C ALA A 213 8.89 -8.00 11.11
N ASN A 214 8.86 -8.19 12.43
CA ASN A 214 8.23 -9.34 13.11
C ASN A 214 6.70 -9.24 13.25
N ARG A 215 6.04 -8.60 12.30
CA ARG A 215 4.59 -8.37 12.30
C ARG A 215 3.85 -9.35 11.40
N ALA A 216 2.58 -9.60 11.72
CA ALA A 216 1.68 -10.36 10.87
C ALA A 216 1.52 -9.71 9.47
N ASP A 217 1.60 -8.38 9.39
CA ASP A 217 1.64 -7.61 8.15
C ASP A 217 2.74 -8.06 7.19
N PHE A 218 3.82 -8.64 7.71
CA PHE A 218 4.98 -9.06 6.93
C PHE A 218 5.28 -10.56 7.08
N ASP A 219 4.25 -11.36 7.30
CA ASP A 219 4.33 -12.81 7.53
C ASP A 219 5.31 -13.18 8.65
N ASN A 220 5.28 -12.40 9.74
CA ASN A 220 6.17 -12.49 10.90
C ASN A 220 7.66 -12.42 10.51
N GLY A 221 7.98 -11.63 9.48
CA GLY A 221 9.33 -11.39 8.98
C GLY A 221 9.75 -12.30 7.82
N ALA A 222 8.93 -13.28 7.43
CA ALA A 222 9.30 -14.23 6.37
C ALA A 222 9.51 -13.56 4.99
N ARG A 223 8.85 -12.43 4.74
CA ARG A 223 9.00 -11.66 3.49
C ARG A 223 9.95 -10.47 3.62
N VAL A 224 10.42 -10.16 4.82
CA VAL A 224 11.30 -9.01 5.08
C VAL A 224 12.74 -9.48 5.03
N LEU A 225 13.51 -8.90 4.12
CA LEU A 225 14.95 -9.09 4.05
C LEU A 225 15.65 -8.47 5.27
N PRO A 226 16.89 -8.89 5.59
CA PRO A 226 17.67 -8.22 6.62
C PRO A 226 17.72 -6.71 6.38
N GLN A 227 17.36 -5.93 7.41
CA GLN A 227 17.41 -4.48 7.35
C GLN A 227 18.84 -3.99 7.14
N VAL A 228 18.97 -2.99 6.28
CA VAL A 228 20.21 -2.26 6.04
C VAL A 228 20.10 -0.92 6.76
N ASN A 229 20.89 -0.69 7.80
CA ASN A 229 20.92 0.59 8.49
C ASN A 229 22.08 1.44 7.97
N LEU A 230 21.74 2.59 7.39
CA LEU A 230 22.64 3.59 6.83
C LEU A 230 22.45 4.97 7.48
N ALA A 231 21.55 5.11 8.46
CA ALA A 231 21.29 6.37 9.11
C ALA A 231 22.51 6.83 9.93
N SER A 232 23.02 8.01 9.61
CA SER A 232 24.14 8.64 10.32
C SER A 232 23.68 9.51 11.49
N LEU A 233 22.41 9.95 11.47
CA LEU A 233 21.81 10.77 12.51
C LEU A 233 21.35 9.92 13.71
N THR A 234 21.24 10.55 14.88
CA THR A 234 20.85 9.89 16.14
C THR A 234 19.86 10.76 16.92
N PRO A 235 18.98 10.14 17.73
CA PRO A 235 18.86 8.71 18.02
C PRO A 235 18.28 7.88 16.85
N ASN A 236 18.74 6.64 16.67
CA ASN A 236 18.13 5.68 15.74
C ASN A 236 17.92 4.33 16.47
N SER A 237 16.67 4.05 16.83
CA SER A 237 16.29 2.85 17.57
C SER A 237 16.16 1.64 16.64
N PRO A 238 16.57 0.41 17.08
CA PRO A 238 16.54 -0.77 16.22
C PRO A 238 15.18 -1.10 15.63
N GLY A 239 15.16 -1.53 14.37
CA GLY A 239 13.95 -1.83 13.63
C GLY A 239 13.39 -0.58 12.98
N ASP A 240 12.41 0.06 13.63
CA ASP A 240 11.82 1.31 13.15
C ASP A 240 11.44 2.18 14.35
N GLY A 241 12.34 3.08 14.74
CA GLY A 241 12.12 3.98 15.87
C GLY A 241 11.19 5.15 15.56
N ARG A 242 11.17 5.62 14.31
CA ARG A 242 10.26 6.69 13.87
C ARG A 242 8.83 6.18 13.65
N GLY A 243 8.66 5.04 13.00
CA GLY A 243 7.39 4.38 12.69
C GLY A 243 6.89 4.56 11.25
N HIS A 244 7.46 5.51 10.50
CA HIS A 244 7.03 5.88 9.15
C HIS A 244 7.33 4.76 8.14
N GLY A 245 8.52 4.17 8.19
CA GLY A 245 8.93 3.11 7.27
C GLY A 245 8.10 1.83 7.38
N THR A 246 7.70 1.44 8.60
CA THR A 246 6.75 0.32 8.81
C THR A 246 5.40 0.61 8.15
N PHE A 247 4.91 1.85 8.26
CA PHE A 247 3.65 2.27 7.66
C PHE A 247 3.73 2.20 6.13
N VAL A 248 4.76 2.81 5.54
CA VAL A 248 5.03 2.80 4.10
C VAL A 248 5.15 1.37 3.57
N ALA A 249 5.89 0.50 4.25
CA ALA A 249 6.06 -0.89 3.87
C ALA A 249 4.74 -1.69 3.92
N ALA A 250 3.89 -1.43 4.90
CA ALA A 250 2.58 -2.07 5.01
C ALA A 250 1.63 -1.63 3.87
N VAL A 251 1.64 -0.36 3.48
CA VAL A 251 0.88 0.11 2.31
C VAL A 251 1.42 -0.53 1.03
N ALA A 252 2.74 -0.64 0.87
CA ALA A 252 3.35 -1.22 -0.31
C ALA A 252 3.09 -2.73 -0.45
N ALA A 253 3.24 -3.48 0.64
CA ALA A 253 3.32 -4.95 0.60
C ALA A 253 2.84 -5.67 1.87
N GLY A 254 1.97 -5.05 2.68
CA GLY A 254 1.34 -5.72 3.82
C GLY A 254 0.49 -6.94 3.39
N SER A 255 0.51 -8.02 4.16
CA SER A 255 -0.28 -9.25 3.93
C SER A 255 -1.24 -9.59 5.08
N ALA A 256 -1.33 -8.73 6.10
CA ALA A 256 -2.24 -8.96 7.22
C ALA A 256 -3.70 -8.97 6.73
N PRO A 257 -4.52 -9.95 7.16
CA PRO A 257 -5.96 -9.95 6.89
C PRO A 257 -6.62 -8.62 7.29
N GLY A 258 -7.29 -7.97 6.34
CA GLY A 258 -7.94 -6.67 6.54
C GLY A 258 -7.04 -5.45 6.25
N TYR A 259 -5.73 -5.65 6.12
CA TYR A 259 -4.74 -4.59 5.87
C TYR A 259 -3.79 -4.94 4.74
N ALA A 260 -4.23 -5.76 3.78
CA ALA A 260 -3.42 -6.08 2.60
C ALA A 260 -3.02 -4.80 1.85
N GLY A 261 -1.72 -4.65 1.61
CA GLY A 261 -1.12 -3.56 0.84
C GLY A 261 -1.26 -3.79 -0.67
N ALA A 262 -0.58 -2.96 -1.45
CA ALA A 262 -0.69 -2.99 -2.91
C ALA A 262 -0.13 -4.31 -3.49
N ALA A 263 1.02 -4.80 -3.03
CA ALA A 263 1.62 -6.07 -3.45
C ALA A 263 1.90 -7.02 -2.26
N PRO A 264 0.88 -7.67 -1.69
CA PRO A 264 1.00 -8.50 -0.47
C PRO A 264 1.94 -9.70 -0.61
N ASN A 265 2.23 -10.15 -1.83
CA ASN A 265 3.16 -11.24 -2.10
C ASN A 265 4.61 -10.76 -2.32
N ALA A 266 4.88 -9.45 -2.42
CA ALA A 266 6.24 -8.95 -2.64
C ALA A 266 7.15 -9.17 -1.42
N ARG A 267 8.45 -9.35 -1.68
CA ARG A 267 9.47 -9.25 -0.63
C ARG A 267 9.80 -7.79 -0.37
N ILE A 268 10.23 -7.48 0.85
CA ILE A 268 10.53 -6.12 1.27
C ILE A 268 12.00 -6.05 1.68
N LEU A 269 12.74 -5.07 1.14
CA LEU A 269 14.07 -4.71 1.62
C LEU A 269 13.96 -3.42 2.45
N PRO A 270 14.09 -3.48 3.78
CA PRO A 270 14.17 -2.30 4.62
C PRO A 270 15.54 -1.64 4.47
N ILE A 271 15.57 -0.37 4.09
CA ILE A 271 16.79 0.46 4.16
C ILE A 271 16.48 1.65 5.03
N ASP A 272 17.07 1.65 6.22
CA ASP A 272 16.90 2.67 7.24
C ASP A 272 17.93 3.80 7.04
N VAL A 273 17.45 4.99 6.74
CA VAL A 273 18.25 6.19 6.46
C VAL A 273 17.90 7.36 7.39
N MET A 274 16.92 7.18 8.29
CA MET A 274 16.38 8.25 9.14
C MET A 274 16.71 8.01 10.61
N ASP A 275 16.77 9.10 11.38
CA ASP A 275 16.71 9.02 12.84
C ASP A 275 15.26 8.87 13.35
N ASP A 276 15.10 8.67 14.67
CA ASP A 276 13.80 8.50 15.33
C ASP A 276 12.92 9.75 15.26
N THR A 277 13.44 10.87 14.77
CA THR A 277 12.72 12.13 14.53
C THR A 277 12.30 12.33 13.07
N GLY A 278 12.67 11.41 12.17
CA GLY A 278 12.30 11.46 10.75
C GLY A 278 13.28 12.28 9.90
N LYS A 279 14.49 12.55 10.40
CA LYS A 279 15.52 13.31 9.68
C LYS A 279 16.52 12.36 9.06
N ALA A 280 16.93 12.65 7.82
CA ALA A 280 17.96 11.92 7.09
C ALA A 280 18.97 12.88 6.46
N LEU A 281 20.21 12.43 6.29
CA LEU A 281 21.17 13.11 5.42
C LEU A 281 21.01 12.63 3.98
N THR A 282 21.09 13.54 3.01
CA THR A 282 21.08 13.19 1.59
C THR A 282 22.15 12.15 1.24
N SER A 283 23.31 12.17 1.92
CA SER A 283 24.37 11.18 1.77
C SER A 283 23.93 9.75 2.11
N ASP A 284 23.08 9.59 3.13
CA ASP A 284 22.60 8.28 3.59
C ASP A 284 21.58 7.72 2.59
N VAL A 285 20.75 8.59 2.01
CA VAL A 285 19.81 8.25 0.93
C VAL A 285 20.55 7.86 -0.35
N ILE A 286 21.64 8.57 -0.70
CA ILE A 286 22.49 8.19 -1.84
C ILE A 286 23.20 6.85 -1.58
N ALA A 287 23.66 6.61 -0.35
CA ALA A 287 24.24 5.31 0.03
C ALA A 287 23.21 4.17 -0.08
N ALA A 288 21.93 4.44 0.21
CA ALA A 288 20.84 3.49 -0.02
C ALA A 288 20.68 3.17 -1.51
N CYS A 289 20.73 4.18 -2.39
CA CYS A 289 20.71 3.97 -3.84
C CYS A 289 21.89 3.09 -4.29
N GLN A 290 23.09 3.37 -3.77
CA GLN A 290 24.27 2.56 -4.06
C GLN A 290 24.09 1.10 -3.62
N TYR A 291 23.57 0.86 -2.42
CA TYR A 291 23.30 -0.50 -1.93
C TYR A 291 22.28 -1.24 -2.81
N ILE A 292 21.19 -0.58 -3.20
CA ILE A 292 20.17 -1.15 -4.08
C ILE A 292 20.81 -1.55 -5.41
N LEU A 293 21.54 -0.65 -6.06
CA LEU A 293 22.14 -0.91 -7.37
C LEU A 293 23.09 -2.11 -7.34
N GLN A 294 23.92 -2.20 -6.30
CA GLN A 294 24.89 -3.29 -6.11
C GLN A 294 24.21 -4.65 -5.86
N ASN A 295 23.05 -4.66 -5.21
CA ASN A 295 22.39 -5.89 -4.76
C ASN A 295 21.15 -6.28 -5.57
N LYS A 296 20.70 -5.45 -6.53
CA LYS A 296 19.42 -5.64 -7.23
C LYS A 296 19.25 -7.00 -7.89
N TYR A 297 20.31 -7.58 -8.44
CA TYR A 297 20.22 -8.91 -9.06
C TYR A 297 20.11 -10.03 -8.02
N ASN A 298 20.92 -9.99 -6.97
CA ASN A 298 20.96 -11.02 -5.93
C ASN A 298 19.69 -11.02 -5.07
N LEU A 299 19.12 -9.83 -4.83
CA LEU A 299 17.92 -9.64 -4.02
C LEU A 299 16.66 -9.49 -4.86
N ASN A 300 16.74 -9.58 -6.19
CA ASN A 300 15.65 -9.34 -7.14
C ASN A 300 14.90 -8.02 -6.87
N ILE A 301 15.65 -6.92 -6.64
CA ILE A 301 15.09 -5.59 -6.42
C ILE A 301 14.72 -5.00 -7.78
N LYS A 302 13.44 -4.66 -7.94
CA LYS A 302 12.92 -4.03 -9.16
C LYS A 302 12.18 -2.73 -8.90
N VAL A 303 11.83 -2.46 -7.64
CA VAL A 303 11.13 -1.23 -7.25
C VAL A 303 11.84 -0.64 -6.03
N ALA A 304 12.03 0.68 -6.01
CA ALA A 304 12.52 1.43 -4.86
C ALA A 304 11.56 2.59 -4.57
N ASN A 305 11.04 2.65 -3.34
CA ASN A 305 10.12 3.68 -2.89
C ASN A 305 10.83 4.68 -1.97
N PHE A 306 10.72 5.96 -2.30
CA PHE A 306 11.24 7.10 -1.56
C PHE A 306 10.06 7.95 -1.09
N SER A 307 9.55 7.65 0.10
CA SER A 307 8.50 8.43 0.76
C SER A 307 9.09 9.59 1.56
N LEU A 308 10.04 10.30 0.95
CA LEU A 308 10.85 11.38 1.52
C LEU A 308 11.24 12.36 0.42
N HIS A 309 11.72 13.54 0.80
CA HIS A 309 12.37 14.46 -0.13
C HIS A 309 13.53 15.20 0.54
N SER A 310 14.41 15.78 -0.27
CA SER A 310 15.48 16.65 0.21
C SER A 310 14.91 17.92 0.85
N GLY A 311 15.66 18.49 1.79
CA GLY A 311 15.37 19.82 2.35
C GLY A 311 15.92 20.97 1.50
N ALA A 312 16.53 20.67 0.35
CA ALA A 312 17.19 21.65 -0.52
C ALA A 312 16.67 21.49 -1.95
N GLN A 313 16.14 22.60 -2.47
CA GLN A 313 15.69 22.74 -3.85
C GLN A 313 16.89 22.87 -4.79
N ASN A 314 16.82 22.18 -5.92
CA ASN A 314 17.84 22.21 -6.96
C ASN A 314 17.27 21.70 -8.28
N HIS A 315 17.94 22.08 -9.38
CA HIS A 315 17.70 21.50 -10.70
C HIS A 315 18.09 20.02 -10.70
N PHE A 316 17.29 19.16 -11.35
CA PHE A 316 17.52 17.71 -11.31
C PHE A 316 18.92 17.30 -11.83
N TYR A 317 19.41 18.02 -12.85
CA TYR A 317 20.72 17.76 -13.45
C TYR A 317 21.91 18.17 -12.55
N ASN A 318 21.67 18.94 -11.49
CA ASN A 318 22.68 19.37 -10.52
C ASN A 318 22.61 18.57 -9.21
N ASP A 319 21.43 18.09 -8.84
CA ASP A 319 21.21 17.44 -7.56
C ASP A 319 21.89 16.05 -7.47
N PRO A 320 22.64 15.76 -6.40
CA PRO A 320 23.32 14.47 -6.25
C PRO A 320 22.37 13.31 -5.94
N LEU A 321 21.21 13.56 -5.32
CA LEU A 321 20.20 12.54 -5.08
C LEU A 321 19.46 12.19 -6.37
N ASP A 322 19.11 13.18 -7.20
CA ASP A 322 18.50 12.94 -8.51
C ASP A 322 19.41 12.06 -9.38
N LYS A 323 20.70 12.42 -9.47
CA LYS A 323 21.71 11.57 -10.13
C LYS A 323 21.77 10.15 -9.57
N ALA A 324 21.58 9.97 -8.27
CA ALA A 324 21.61 8.65 -7.65
C ALA A 324 20.35 7.82 -7.97
N VAL A 325 19.17 8.43 -8.06
CA VAL A 325 17.94 7.73 -8.45
C VAL A 325 17.87 7.46 -9.95
N GLU A 326 18.44 8.32 -10.79
CA GLU A 326 18.65 8.06 -12.22
C GLU A 326 19.48 6.78 -12.43
N LYS A 327 20.52 6.56 -11.60
CA LYS A 327 21.33 5.34 -11.65
C LYS A 327 20.51 4.08 -11.35
N LEU A 328 19.55 4.17 -10.43
CA LEU A 328 18.61 3.09 -10.18
C LEU A 328 17.71 2.87 -11.40
N TRP A 329 17.17 3.96 -11.96
CA TRP A 329 16.30 3.95 -13.12
C TRP A 329 16.95 3.28 -14.32
N PHE A 330 18.12 3.78 -14.75
CA PHE A 330 18.89 3.19 -15.85
C PHE A 330 19.39 1.78 -15.51
N GLY A 331 19.58 1.49 -14.22
CA GLY A 331 19.84 0.16 -13.71
C GLY A 331 18.65 -0.80 -13.81
N GLY A 332 17.49 -0.37 -14.27
CA GLY A 332 16.29 -1.21 -14.39
C GLY A 332 15.54 -1.40 -13.06
N VAL A 333 15.72 -0.50 -12.09
CA VAL A 333 14.93 -0.40 -10.87
C VAL A 333 13.97 0.77 -11.03
N PHE A 334 12.67 0.50 -10.94
CA PHE A 334 11.64 1.53 -10.98
C PHE A 334 11.64 2.32 -9.68
N VAL A 335 11.93 3.62 -9.78
CA VAL A 335 11.94 4.53 -8.63
C VAL A 335 10.61 5.26 -8.52
N VAL A 336 10.03 5.25 -7.33
CA VAL A 336 8.80 5.97 -7.01
C VAL A 336 9.08 6.95 -5.88
N ALA A 337 8.65 8.19 -6.06
CA ALA A 337 8.85 9.28 -5.11
C ALA A 337 7.51 9.94 -4.74
N ALA A 338 7.39 10.37 -3.50
CA ALA A 338 6.31 11.24 -3.06
C ALA A 338 6.46 12.65 -3.67
N ALA A 339 5.37 13.28 -4.11
CA ALA A 339 5.40 14.65 -4.65
C ALA A 339 5.75 15.71 -3.59
N GLY A 340 5.39 15.47 -2.33
CA GLY A 340 5.54 16.42 -1.23
C GLY A 340 4.20 16.89 -0.67
N ASN A 341 4.23 17.37 0.59
CA ASN A 341 3.03 17.73 1.36
C ASN A 341 2.92 19.25 1.64
N TYR A 342 3.50 20.07 0.75
CA TYR A 342 3.55 21.53 0.84
C TYR A 342 2.71 22.21 -0.26
N GLY A 343 1.77 21.46 -0.85
CA GLY A 343 0.80 21.97 -1.81
C GLY A 343 -0.20 22.94 -1.17
N SER A 344 -0.93 23.66 -2.03
CA SER A 344 -2.04 24.51 -1.62
C SER A 344 -3.19 24.40 -2.62
N ALA A 345 -4.43 24.58 -2.13
CA ALA A 345 -5.61 24.68 -2.98
C ALA A 345 -5.62 25.97 -3.84
N SER A 346 -4.80 26.97 -3.52
CA SER A 346 -4.77 28.26 -4.20
C SER A 346 -3.98 28.28 -5.52
N GLY A 347 -3.25 27.22 -5.85
CA GLY A 347 -2.44 27.17 -7.07
C GLY A 347 -1.32 26.13 -7.02
N PRO A 348 -0.54 25.98 -8.10
CA PRO A 348 0.57 25.05 -8.16
C PRO A 348 1.68 25.46 -7.18
N SER A 349 2.10 24.54 -6.34
CA SER A 349 3.29 24.71 -5.47
C SER A 349 4.60 24.43 -6.19
N GLY A 350 4.52 23.73 -7.33
CA GLY A 350 5.65 23.04 -7.93
C GLY A 350 6.01 21.76 -7.17
N VAL A 351 6.89 20.98 -7.79
CA VAL A 351 7.57 19.84 -7.16
C VAL A 351 9.05 20.10 -7.31
N LEU A 352 9.66 20.64 -6.25
CA LEU A 352 10.94 21.35 -6.35
C LEU A 352 12.11 20.58 -5.72
N ASN A 353 11.82 19.51 -4.98
CA ASN A 353 12.80 18.78 -4.20
C ASN A 353 13.02 17.36 -4.74
N ALA A 354 14.28 16.91 -4.68
CA ALA A 354 14.69 15.56 -4.98
C ALA A 354 14.07 14.55 -4.00
N PRO A 355 13.75 13.31 -4.43
CA PRO A 355 13.83 12.82 -5.81
C PRO A 355 12.57 13.12 -6.66
N GLY A 356 11.57 13.83 -6.12
CA GLY A 356 10.27 14.01 -6.79
C GLY A 356 10.29 14.95 -8.00
N ASN A 357 11.28 15.85 -8.09
CA ASN A 357 11.53 16.75 -9.22
C ASN A 357 12.23 16.04 -10.41
N ASP A 358 12.87 14.88 -10.21
CA ASP A 358 13.58 14.17 -11.28
C ASP A 358 12.59 13.69 -12.37
N PRO A 359 12.84 13.99 -13.66
CA PRO A 359 11.88 13.69 -14.72
C PRO A 359 11.84 12.20 -15.11
N PHE A 360 12.87 11.40 -14.80
CA PHE A 360 12.86 9.97 -15.11
C PHE A 360 11.95 9.22 -14.15
N VAL A 361 12.07 9.49 -12.83
CA VAL A 361 11.35 8.74 -11.80
C VAL A 361 9.83 8.95 -11.86
N MET A 362 9.08 8.07 -11.18
CA MET A 362 7.64 8.22 -11.02
C MET A 362 7.33 9.06 -9.77
N THR A 363 6.78 10.25 -9.93
CA THR A 363 6.35 11.11 -8.81
C THR A 363 4.85 10.97 -8.61
N VAL A 364 4.44 10.82 -7.34
CA VAL A 364 3.06 10.47 -6.99
C VAL A 364 2.42 11.53 -6.08
N GLY A 365 1.30 12.10 -6.55
CA GLY A 365 0.42 12.96 -5.77
C GLY A 365 -0.57 12.18 -4.92
N ALA A 366 -1.19 12.86 -3.95
CA ALA A 366 -2.15 12.26 -3.02
C ALA A 366 -3.60 12.62 -3.34
N LEU A 367 -4.45 11.60 -3.30
CA LEU A 367 -5.89 11.71 -3.46
C LEU A 367 -6.63 11.46 -2.15
N ASP A 368 -7.73 12.18 -2.02
CA ASP A 368 -8.88 11.79 -1.20
C ASP A 368 -9.88 11.03 -2.08
N LEU A 369 -10.29 9.83 -1.63
CA LEU A 369 -11.26 8.98 -2.34
C LEU A 369 -12.71 9.29 -1.96
N GLY A 370 -12.94 10.29 -1.10
CA GLY A 370 -14.27 10.62 -0.64
C GLY A 370 -14.91 9.45 0.10
N SER A 371 -16.09 9.03 -0.36
CA SER A 371 -16.94 8.04 0.34
C SER A 371 -17.36 6.87 -0.54
N SER A 372 -16.94 6.83 -1.81
CA SER A 372 -17.47 5.89 -2.79
C SER A 372 -16.39 5.11 -3.52
N PHE A 373 -16.72 3.91 -3.99
CA PHE A 373 -15.84 3.12 -4.86
C PHE A 373 -15.63 3.76 -6.23
N GLY A 374 -16.57 4.61 -6.66
CA GLY A 374 -16.45 5.32 -7.93
C GLY A 374 -15.52 6.52 -7.77
N ARG A 375 -14.88 6.92 -8.87
CA ARG A 375 -13.90 8.04 -8.89
C ARG A 375 -14.55 9.42 -8.98
N SER A 376 -15.87 9.49 -8.94
CA SER A 376 -16.62 10.72 -9.21
C SER A 376 -16.56 11.72 -8.07
N ASP A 377 -16.30 11.26 -6.85
CA ASP A 377 -16.08 12.09 -5.66
C ASP A 377 -14.61 12.16 -5.23
N ASP A 378 -13.70 11.57 -6.01
CA ASP A 378 -12.26 11.64 -5.76
C ASP A 378 -11.73 13.04 -6.05
N SER A 379 -10.84 13.51 -5.18
CA SER A 379 -10.24 14.84 -5.30
C SER A 379 -8.78 14.83 -4.88
N ILE A 380 -8.02 15.81 -5.36
CA ILE A 380 -6.63 16.00 -4.94
C ILE A 380 -6.61 16.47 -3.48
N ALA A 381 -5.78 15.80 -2.67
CA ALA A 381 -5.58 16.22 -1.29
C ALA A 381 -4.99 17.64 -1.30
N PRO A 382 -5.52 18.57 -0.49
CA PRO A 382 -5.22 20.00 -0.63
C PRO A 382 -3.76 20.37 -0.36
N TRP A 383 -3.05 19.53 0.38
CA TRP A 383 -1.62 19.65 0.71
C TRP A 383 -0.70 18.89 -0.27
N SER A 384 -1.25 18.15 -1.24
CA SER A 384 -0.45 17.43 -2.23
C SER A 384 0.25 18.43 -3.16
N ALA A 385 1.58 18.40 -3.21
CA ALA A 385 2.35 19.25 -4.09
C ALA A 385 2.09 18.90 -5.57
N TRP A 386 2.00 19.93 -6.42
CA TRP A 386 1.79 19.78 -7.86
C TRP A 386 2.19 21.03 -8.63
N GLY A 387 2.41 20.89 -9.94
CA GLY A 387 2.75 21.98 -10.84
C GLY A 387 3.90 21.60 -11.75
N TYR A 388 4.92 22.44 -11.77
CA TYR A 388 6.13 22.22 -12.56
C TYR A 388 7.37 22.20 -11.66
N THR A 389 8.40 21.50 -12.11
CA THR A 389 9.76 21.61 -11.55
C THR A 389 10.40 22.93 -12.00
N GLU A 390 11.55 23.29 -11.43
CA GLU A 390 12.35 24.44 -11.91
C GLU A 390 12.74 24.30 -13.39
N ASP A 391 12.80 23.07 -13.87
CA ASP A 391 13.23 22.69 -15.22
C ASP A 391 12.06 22.58 -16.22
N GLY A 392 10.83 22.89 -15.77
CA GLY A 392 9.64 22.92 -16.61
C GLY A 392 8.96 21.57 -16.82
N PHE A 393 9.32 20.53 -16.06
CA PHE A 393 8.62 19.24 -16.12
C PHE A 393 7.34 19.28 -15.30
N ALA A 394 6.22 18.84 -15.86
CA ALA A 394 4.96 18.72 -15.14
C ALA A 394 5.03 17.56 -14.12
N LYS A 395 4.64 17.84 -12.87
CA LYS A 395 4.63 16.87 -11.76
C LYS A 395 3.41 17.08 -10.86
N PRO A 396 2.91 16.04 -10.18
CA PRO A 396 3.29 14.62 -10.30
C PRO A 396 2.86 14.03 -11.65
N GLU A 397 3.40 12.87 -12.04
CA GLU A 397 2.91 12.17 -13.23
C GLU A 397 1.51 11.60 -13.03
N ILE A 398 1.25 10.97 -11.88
CA ILE A 398 -0.04 10.40 -11.51
C ILE A 398 -0.33 10.68 -10.05
N SER A 399 -1.58 10.48 -9.64
CA SER A 399 -1.95 10.49 -8.22
C SER A 399 -2.50 9.16 -7.78
N ALA A 400 -2.41 8.87 -6.49
CA ALA A 400 -2.92 7.64 -5.90
C ALA A 400 -3.54 7.92 -4.52
N PRO A 401 -4.40 7.02 -3.99
CA PRO A 401 -4.96 7.17 -2.66
C PRO A 401 -3.89 7.48 -1.61
N GLY A 402 -4.06 8.56 -0.86
CA GLY A 402 -3.05 9.05 0.09
C GLY A 402 -3.61 9.70 1.34
N ARG A 403 -4.92 9.99 1.38
CA ARG A 403 -5.61 10.53 2.55
C ARG A 403 -6.31 9.40 3.32
N TYR A 404 -6.20 9.46 4.64
CA TYR A 404 -6.85 8.55 5.59
C TYR A 404 -6.56 7.06 5.37
N ILE A 405 -5.31 6.74 5.05
CA ILE A 405 -4.84 5.37 4.92
C ILE A 405 -4.62 4.80 6.31
N VAL A 406 -5.04 3.55 6.54
CA VAL A 406 -4.76 2.82 7.78
C VAL A 406 -3.68 1.78 7.51
N ALA A 407 -2.56 1.85 8.25
CA ALA A 407 -1.50 0.87 8.09
C ALA A 407 -0.75 0.61 9.40
N ALA A 408 0.11 -0.41 9.36
CA ALA A 408 0.87 -0.87 10.50
C ALA A 408 1.87 0.19 10.98
N VAL A 409 1.99 0.32 12.30
CA VAL A 409 3.00 1.16 12.95
C VAL A 409 3.54 0.45 14.19
N PRO A 410 4.82 0.62 14.58
CA PRO A 410 5.32 0.12 15.84
C PRO A 410 4.67 0.88 17.00
N SER A 411 4.18 0.16 18.02
CA SER A 411 3.52 0.78 19.17
C SER A 411 4.45 1.66 20.01
N THR A 412 5.76 1.44 19.90
CA THR A 412 6.81 2.17 20.62
C THR A 412 7.44 3.28 19.79
N ALA A 413 7.00 3.48 18.55
CA ALA A 413 7.59 4.46 17.65
C ALA A 413 7.30 5.90 18.11
N THR A 414 8.19 6.82 17.76
CA THR A 414 8.03 8.26 18.00
C THR A 414 6.72 8.78 17.40
N LEU A 415 6.37 8.34 16.18
CA LEU A 415 5.13 8.74 15.48
C LEU A 415 3.88 8.39 16.28
N THR A 416 3.82 7.16 16.81
CA THR A 416 2.72 6.69 17.67
C THR A 416 2.60 7.53 18.94
N SER A 417 3.73 7.97 19.50
CA SER A 417 3.76 8.78 20.72
C SER A 417 3.39 10.25 20.46
N GLN A 418 3.76 10.79 19.30
CA GLN A 418 3.44 12.16 18.90
C GLN A 418 1.98 12.33 18.46
N ARG A 419 1.37 11.27 17.89
CA ARG A 419 0.03 11.28 17.31
C ARG A 419 -0.87 10.17 17.88
N PRO A 420 -1.07 10.10 19.21
CA PRO A 420 -1.85 9.03 19.83
C PRO A 420 -3.33 9.03 19.39
N ASP A 421 -3.85 10.17 18.95
CA ASP A 421 -5.21 10.36 18.43
C ASP A 421 -5.41 9.73 17.03
N HIS A 422 -4.33 9.47 16.31
CA HIS A 422 -4.36 8.78 15.01
C HIS A 422 -4.26 7.24 15.13
N VAL A 423 -4.07 6.70 16.35
CA VAL A 423 -4.04 5.25 16.59
C VAL A 423 -5.45 4.69 16.57
N VAL A 424 -5.77 3.93 15.53
CA VAL A 424 -7.13 3.36 15.32
C VAL A 424 -7.29 1.94 15.87
N ALA A 425 -6.18 1.22 16.05
CA ALA A 425 -6.12 -0.09 16.67
C ALA A 425 -4.70 -0.38 17.19
N PRO A 426 -4.49 -1.38 18.08
CA PRO A 426 -3.16 -1.74 18.54
C PRO A 426 -2.21 -2.03 17.37
N GLY A 427 -1.17 -1.19 17.23
CA GLY A 427 -0.17 -1.29 16.16
C GLY A 427 -0.64 -0.81 14.79
N TYR A 428 -1.74 -0.06 14.69
CA TYR A 428 -2.21 0.56 13.44
C TYR A 428 -2.60 2.02 13.65
N MET A 429 -2.24 2.86 12.68
CA MET A 429 -2.58 4.29 12.67
C MET A 429 -3.27 4.67 11.37
N GLN A 430 -4.06 5.74 11.42
CA GLN A 430 -4.62 6.40 10.24
C GLN A 430 -3.84 7.68 9.94
N LEU A 431 -3.18 7.72 8.79
CA LEU A 431 -2.37 8.87 8.37
C LEU A 431 -2.69 9.28 6.94
N SER A 432 -2.27 10.50 6.60
CA SER A 432 -2.46 11.12 5.30
C SER A 432 -1.10 11.66 4.81
N GLY A 433 -0.78 11.49 3.53
CA GLY A 433 0.49 11.95 2.97
C GLY A 433 0.76 11.41 1.56
N THR A 434 1.51 12.16 0.75
CA THR A 434 2.05 11.65 -0.53
C THR A 434 3.02 10.48 -0.29
N SER A 435 3.63 10.45 0.90
CA SER A 435 4.38 9.32 1.46
C SER A 435 3.59 8.01 1.51
N PHE A 436 2.26 8.05 1.52
CA PHE A 436 1.39 6.86 1.52
C PHE A 436 0.78 6.57 0.15
N SER A 437 0.72 7.56 -0.74
CA SER A 437 0.37 7.34 -2.16
C SER A 437 1.49 6.68 -2.95
N SER A 438 2.74 7.11 -2.73
CA SER A 438 3.94 6.53 -3.37
C SER A 438 4.02 4.99 -3.21
N PRO A 439 3.87 4.40 -2.00
CA PRO A 439 3.93 2.95 -1.84
C PRO A 439 2.76 2.20 -2.50
N VAL A 440 1.59 2.83 -2.71
CA VAL A 440 0.50 2.23 -3.51
C VAL A 440 0.99 1.99 -4.95
N VAL A 441 1.63 3.00 -5.54
CA VAL A 441 2.20 2.91 -6.89
C VAL A 441 3.41 1.97 -6.94
N ALA A 442 4.24 1.95 -5.90
CA ALA A 442 5.36 1.00 -5.79
C ALA A 442 4.88 -0.46 -5.83
N GLY A 443 3.80 -0.78 -5.09
CA GLY A 443 3.20 -2.11 -5.16
C GLY A 443 2.55 -2.40 -6.51
N ALA A 444 1.86 -1.43 -7.12
CA ALA A 444 1.31 -1.55 -8.48
C ALA A 444 2.40 -1.87 -9.53
N ALA A 445 3.54 -1.17 -9.46
CA ALA A 445 4.71 -1.44 -10.29
C ALA A 445 5.29 -2.84 -10.07
N ALA A 446 5.38 -3.29 -8.81
CA ALA A 446 5.85 -4.63 -8.49
C ALA A 446 4.94 -5.72 -9.09
N GLN A 447 3.61 -5.52 -9.05
CA GLN A 447 2.66 -6.42 -9.70
C GLN A 447 2.84 -6.46 -11.23
N LEU A 448 3.11 -5.31 -11.86
CA LEU A 448 3.38 -5.25 -13.30
C LEU A 448 4.69 -5.96 -13.66
N PHE A 449 5.77 -5.76 -12.90
CA PHE A 449 7.01 -6.51 -13.10
C PHE A 449 6.84 -8.02 -12.89
N ALA A 450 5.97 -8.44 -11.97
CA ALA A 450 5.67 -9.86 -11.77
C ALA A 450 5.08 -10.51 -13.02
N ARG A 451 4.30 -9.75 -13.79
CA ARG A 451 3.62 -10.19 -15.03
C ARG A 451 4.44 -9.94 -16.29
N HIS A 452 5.25 -8.89 -16.27
CA HIS A 452 6.11 -8.47 -17.37
C HIS A 452 7.56 -8.31 -16.89
N PRO A 453 8.27 -9.40 -16.57
CA PRO A 453 9.62 -9.33 -15.98
C PRO A 453 10.67 -8.67 -16.89
N SER A 454 10.40 -8.61 -18.19
CA SER A 454 11.26 -7.99 -19.22
C SER A 454 10.99 -6.51 -19.44
N TRP A 455 9.95 -5.93 -18.85
CA TRP A 455 9.69 -4.50 -19.01
C TRP A 455 10.77 -3.65 -18.34
N THR A 456 11.04 -2.49 -18.91
CA THR A 456 11.90 -1.46 -18.33
C THR A 456 11.12 -0.57 -17.35
N PRO A 457 11.80 0.20 -16.48
CA PRO A 457 11.15 1.23 -15.68
C PRO A 457 10.31 2.21 -16.52
N ASP A 458 10.79 2.63 -17.70
CA ASP A 458 10.03 3.50 -18.59
C ASP A 458 8.74 2.87 -19.10
N GLN A 459 8.76 1.58 -19.39
CA GLN A 459 7.58 0.83 -19.81
C GLN A 459 6.58 0.67 -18.66
N ILE A 460 7.05 0.47 -17.43
CA ILE A 460 6.18 0.47 -16.24
C ILE A 460 5.58 1.86 -16.02
N LYS A 461 6.39 2.93 -16.11
CA LYS A 461 5.94 4.33 -16.03
C LYS A 461 4.86 4.61 -17.08
N GLY A 462 5.12 4.21 -18.32
CA GLY A 462 4.20 4.38 -19.44
C GLY A 462 2.91 3.60 -19.29
N ALA A 463 2.95 2.36 -18.80
CA ALA A 463 1.74 1.58 -18.53
C ALA A 463 0.84 2.26 -17.48
N LEU A 464 1.44 2.74 -16.39
CA LEU A 464 0.71 3.42 -15.30
C LEU A 464 0.12 4.76 -15.75
N MET A 465 0.91 5.59 -16.45
CA MET A 465 0.45 6.88 -16.98
C MET A 465 -0.63 6.72 -18.06
N LEU A 466 -0.43 5.80 -19.02
CA LEU A 466 -1.40 5.56 -20.11
C LEU A 466 -2.77 5.14 -19.59
N THR A 467 -2.79 4.41 -18.48
CA THR A 467 -4.00 3.79 -17.96
C THR A 467 -4.67 4.57 -16.85
N ALA A 468 -3.99 5.57 -16.28
CA ALA A 468 -4.53 6.47 -15.28
C ALA A 468 -5.92 7.00 -15.67
N ALA A 469 -6.80 7.09 -14.68
CA ALA A 469 -8.15 7.62 -14.84
C ALA A 469 -8.12 9.15 -14.68
N PRO A 470 -8.45 9.93 -15.72
CA PRO A 470 -8.48 11.38 -15.61
C PRO A 470 -9.51 11.84 -14.58
N LEU A 471 -9.13 12.74 -13.68
CA LEU A 471 -10.03 13.30 -12.65
C LEU A 471 -10.62 14.67 -13.04
N GLY A 472 -10.15 15.28 -14.14
CA GLY A 472 -10.63 16.59 -14.59
C GLY A 472 -10.25 17.75 -13.65
N THR A 473 -9.41 17.50 -12.66
CA THR A 473 -8.89 18.49 -11.71
C THR A 473 -7.40 18.72 -11.93
N ASN A 474 -6.94 19.96 -11.71
CA ASN A 474 -5.51 20.24 -11.68
C ASN A 474 -4.82 19.50 -10.52
N GLY A 475 -3.53 19.22 -10.69
CA GLY A 475 -2.70 18.58 -9.67
C GLY A 475 -2.69 17.05 -9.68
N SER A 476 -3.56 16.40 -10.45
CA SER A 476 -3.59 14.93 -10.53
C SER A 476 -2.54 14.29 -11.44
N GLY A 477 -1.71 15.09 -12.11
CA GLY A 477 -0.94 14.63 -13.27
C GLY A 477 -1.87 14.17 -14.38
N VAL A 478 -1.54 13.07 -15.05
CA VAL A 478 -2.42 12.47 -16.08
C VAL A 478 -3.66 11.76 -15.49
N GLY A 479 -3.73 11.59 -14.16
CA GLY A 479 -4.90 11.08 -13.47
C GLY A 479 -4.59 10.19 -12.26
N GLU A 480 -5.63 9.57 -11.73
CA GLU A 480 -5.55 8.57 -10.67
C GLU A 480 -5.02 7.22 -11.20
N LEU A 481 -4.20 6.54 -10.40
CA LEU A 481 -3.83 5.14 -10.62
C LEU A 481 -5.04 4.25 -10.95
N ASN A 482 -4.97 3.55 -12.09
CA ASN A 482 -5.95 2.55 -12.49
C ASN A 482 -5.24 1.24 -12.83
N GLN A 483 -4.89 0.48 -11.79
CA GLN A 483 -4.15 -0.77 -11.93
C GLN A 483 -4.97 -1.82 -12.68
N ALA A 484 -6.30 -1.78 -12.60
CA ALA A 484 -7.17 -2.68 -13.35
C ALA A 484 -6.91 -2.64 -14.86
N ARG A 485 -6.74 -1.42 -15.39
CA ARG A 485 -6.37 -1.20 -16.80
C ARG A 485 -4.89 -1.49 -17.05
N ALA A 486 -3.99 -1.11 -16.14
CA ALA A 486 -2.55 -1.33 -16.28
C ALA A 486 -2.20 -2.82 -16.45
N LEU A 487 -2.89 -3.71 -15.73
CA LEU A 487 -2.71 -5.17 -15.82
C LEU A 487 -3.03 -5.77 -17.20
N GLY A 488 -3.77 -5.04 -18.04
CA GLY A 488 -4.12 -5.44 -19.41
C GLY A 488 -3.23 -4.83 -20.49
N VAL A 489 -2.23 -4.02 -20.13
CA VAL A 489 -1.33 -3.39 -21.11
C VAL A 489 -0.32 -4.40 -21.63
N SER A 490 -0.12 -4.45 -22.95
CA SER A 490 0.86 -5.34 -23.60
C SER A 490 2.07 -4.59 -24.19
N SER A 491 1.86 -3.35 -24.66
CA SER A 491 2.89 -2.53 -25.30
C SER A 491 2.83 -1.10 -24.74
N PRO A 492 3.39 -0.85 -23.55
CA PRO A 492 3.38 0.48 -22.97
C PRO A 492 4.32 1.45 -23.70
N PRO A 493 4.00 2.76 -23.73
CA PRO A 493 4.88 3.79 -24.27
C PRO A 493 6.10 4.01 -23.35
N ASN A 494 7.07 4.78 -23.83
CA ASN A 494 8.15 5.33 -23.01
C ASN A 494 7.91 6.84 -22.79
N PRO A 495 7.41 7.27 -21.61
CA PRO A 495 7.21 8.69 -21.30
C PRO A 495 8.50 9.51 -21.30
N ASN A 496 9.65 8.87 -21.05
CA ASN A 496 10.96 9.49 -21.00
C ASN A 496 11.66 9.50 -22.37
N SER A 497 10.97 9.16 -23.47
CA SER A 497 11.60 9.05 -24.80
C SER A 497 12.28 10.34 -25.28
N GLY A 498 11.79 11.51 -24.82
CA GLY A 498 12.41 12.80 -25.11
C GLY A 498 13.75 13.01 -24.38
N LEU A 499 14.02 12.25 -23.32
CA LEU A 499 15.25 12.33 -22.52
C LEU A 499 16.31 11.32 -22.93
N VAL A 500 15.91 10.24 -23.60
CA VAL A 500 16.82 9.18 -24.09
C VAL A 500 18.03 9.70 -24.90
N PRO A 501 17.91 10.72 -25.78
CA PRO A 501 19.07 11.27 -26.50
C PRO A 501 20.16 11.86 -25.60
N PHE A 502 19.84 12.13 -24.34
CA PHE A 502 20.73 12.72 -23.35
C PHE A 502 21.27 11.68 -22.36
N GLU A 503 20.98 10.39 -22.55
CA GLU A 503 21.64 9.33 -21.80
C GLU A 503 23.06 9.11 -22.34
N ALA A 504 24.04 9.01 -21.45
CA ALA A 504 25.44 8.78 -21.79
C ALA A 504 26.07 7.71 -20.89
N GLY A 505 27.17 7.11 -21.33
CA GLY A 505 27.97 6.23 -20.48
C GLY A 505 28.61 7.02 -19.33
N ASP A 506 28.53 6.49 -18.12
CA ASP A 506 29.17 7.10 -16.96
C ASP A 506 30.62 6.60 -16.77
N PRO A 507 31.59 7.49 -16.52
CA PRO A 507 32.96 7.12 -16.13
C PRO A 507 33.07 6.10 -14.98
N VAL A 508 32.12 6.07 -14.04
CA VAL A 508 32.07 5.10 -12.93
C VAL A 508 31.21 3.85 -13.24
N GLY A 509 30.70 3.74 -14.47
CA GLY A 509 29.95 2.59 -14.98
C GLY A 509 28.43 2.81 -15.05
N GLY A 510 27.81 2.09 -16.00
CA GLY A 510 26.38 2.23 -16.31
C GLY A 510 26.08 3.48 -17.15
N LEU A 511 24.81 3.89 -17.17
CA LEU A 511 24.35 5.11 -17.84
C LEU A 511 24.20 6.25 -16.83
N MET A 512 24.31 7.48 -17.29
CA MET A 512 24.02 8.73 -16.57
C MET A 512 23.32 9.71 -17.50
N PHE A 513 22.61 10.68 -16.94
CA PHE A 513 22.10 11.81 -17.71
C PHE A 513 23.23 12.79 -18.08
N ASN A 514 23.28 13.18 -19.35
CA ASN A 514 24.22 14.16 -19.89
C ASN A 514 23.61 15.57 -19.83
N ALA A 515 23.70 16.17 -18.64
CA ALA A 515 23.25 17.53 -18.36
C ALA A 515 23.77 18.56 -19.39
N THR A 516 25.04 18.47 -19.78
CA THR A 516 25.66 19.40 -20.73
C THR A 516 25.02 19.34 -22.11
N SER A 517 24.74 18.13 -22.60
CA SER A 517 24.08 17.93 -23.91
C SER A 517 22.61 18.34 -23.88
N TRP A 518 21.92 18.12 -22.75
CA TRP A 518 20.55 18.55 -22.58
C TRP A 518 20.46 20.08 -22.53
N LEU A 519 21.25 20.72 -21.67
CA LEU A 519 21.30 22.19 -21.52
C LEU A 519 21.64 22.89 -22.83
N SER A 520 22.59 22.37 -23.63
CA SER A 520 22.91 22.95 -24.93
C SER A 520 21.75 22.82 -25.94
N THR A 521 20.96 21.75 -25.86
CA THR A 521 19.82 21.53 -26.73
C THR A 521 18.63 22.40 -26.34
N VAL A 522 18.30 22.50 -25.04
CA VAL A 522 17.18 23.35 -24.59
C VAL A 522 17.50 24.84 -24.75
N SER A 523 18.74 25.27 -24.50
CA SER A 523 19.15 26.68 -24.68
C SER A 523 19.25 27.14 -26.14
N SER A 524 19.39 26.22 -27.09
CA SER A 524 19.39 26.52 -28.53
C SER A 524 18.01 26.51 -29.16
N ASN A 525 16.97 26.10 -28.42
CA ASN A 525 15.59 26.13 -28.89
C ASN A 525 15.01 27.55 -28.71
N ALA A 526 14.52 28.17 -29.80
CA ALA A 526 14.03 29.54 -29.80
C ALA A 526 12.88 29.81 -28.80
N SER A 527 12.11 28.78 -28.41
CA SER A 527 11.06 28.95 -27.40
C SER A 527 11.60 29.12 -25.97
N TRP A 528 12.86 28.78 -25.71
CA TRP A 528 13.52 28.97 -24.41
C TRP A 528 14.09 30.39 -24.26
N THR A 529 14.47 31.03 -25.37
CA THR A 529 14.95 32.43 -25.40
C THR A 529 13.82 33.47 -25.47
N ASP A 530 12.65 33.09 -25.99
CA ASP A 530 11.44 33.94 -26.06
C ASP A 530 10.49 33.74 -24.87
N ALA A 531 10.70 32.72 -24.04
CA ALA A 531 9.95 32.54 -22.81
C ALA A 531 10.47 33.51 -21.73
N SER A 532 9.93 34.72 -21.70
CA SER A 532 9.95 35.54 -20.48
C SER A 532 9.10 34.84 -19.43
N TRP A 533 9.70 33.88 -18.70
CA TRP A 533 9.05 33.13 -17.62
C TRP A 533 8.51 34.02 -16.49
N GLY A 534 8.85 35.32 -16.49
CA GLY A 534 8.32 36.32 -15.57
C GLY A 534 7.06 37.08 -16.02
N ASP A 535 6.67 37.04 -17.30
CA ASP A 535 5.57 37.87 -17.86
C ASP A 535 4.43 37.06 -18.50
N ALA A 536 4.46 35.73 -18.41
CA ALA A 536 3.40 34.90 -18.97
C ALA A 536 2.14 34.99 -18.09
N SER A 537 1.26 35.95 -18.41
CA SER A 537 -0.08 36.06 -17.85
C SER A 537 -0.98 34.98 -18.46
N TRP A 538 -0.95 33.78 -17.86
CA TRP A 538 -1.78 32.64 -18.25
C TRP A 538 -3.26 32.75 -17.81
N GLY A 539 -3.74 33.98 -17.57
CA GLY A 539 -5.04 34.25 -16.95
C GLY A 539 -6.24 34.21 -17.89
N ASP A 540 -6.11 34.55 -19.18
CA ASP A 540 -7.28 34.83 -20.04
C ASP A 540 -7.19 34.25 -21.46
N ALA A 541 -6.58 33.07 -21.63
CA ALA A 541 -6.63 32.38 -22.92
C ALA A 541 -8.02 31.77 -23.18
N SER A 542 -9.01 32.62 -23.48
CA SER A 542 -10.30 32.21 -24.03
C SER A 542 -10.16 31.94 -25.53
N TRP A 543 -9.85 30.69 -25.88
CA TRP A 543 -9.65 30.24 -27.26
C TRP A 543 -10.93 30.17 -28.12
N ALA A 544 -11.98 30.96 -27.81
CA ALA A 544 -13.31 30.79 -28.40
C ALA A 544 -13.90 31.99 -29.15
N ALA A 545 -13.28 33.17 -29.19
CA ALA A 545 -13.84 34.30 -29.96
C ALA A 545 -12.80 35.36 -30.35
N ALA A 546 -11.85 35.02 -31.22
CA ALA A 546 -10.91 36.02 -31.75
C ALA A 546 -11.39 36.54 -33.12
N SER A 547 -12.21 37.58 -33.13
CA SER A 547 -12.36 38.49 -34.27
C SER A 547 -11.40 39.67 -34.09
N TRP A 548 -10.27 39.64 -34.79
CA TRP A 548 -9.18 40.61 -34.75
C TRP A 548 -9.53 41.92 -35.49
N GLY A 549 -10.65 42.56 -35.14
CA GLY A 549 -11.17 43.73 -35.84
C GLY A 549 -10.95 45.06 -35.13
N ASP A 550 -11.24 45.14 -33.84
CA ASP A 550 -11.42 46.44 -33.18
C ASP A 550 -10.97 46.41 -31.71
N ALA A 551 -9.76 46.86 -31.41
CA ALA A 551 -9.42 47.37 -30.08
C ALA A 551 -8.19 48.29 -30.15
N SER A 552 -8.44 49.59 -29.94
CA SER A 552 -7.45 50.66 -29.89
C SER A 552 -6.59 50.58 -28.62
N TRP A 553 -5.27 50.65 -28.80
CA TRP A 553 -4.30 50.81 -27.72
C TRP A 553 -4.17 52.28 -27.33
N SER A 554 -4.88 52.67 -26.29
CA SER A 554 -4.50 53.84 -25.49
C SER A 554 -5.13 53.71 -24.12
N ASP A 555 -4.28 53.83 -23.10
CA ASP A 555 -4.60 54.01 -21.67
C ASP A 555 -4.48 52.75 -20.79
N ALA A 556 -3.24 52.44 -20.41
CA ALA A 556 -2.95 51.86 -19.10
C ALA A 556 -1.68 52.52 -18.53
N SER A 557 -1.87 53.35 -17.51
CA SER A 557 -0.84 54.08 -16.78
C SER A 557 -0.02 53.16 -15.88
N TRP A 558 1.30 53.20 -16.06
CA TRP A 558 2.27 52.54 -15.18
C TRP A 558 2.64 53.46 -14.02
N ALA A 559 2.00 53.29 -12.87
CA ALA A 559 2.50 53.75 -11.58
C ALA A 559 1.69 53.09 -10.46
N ASP A 560 2.33 52.15 -9.75
CA ASP A 560 2.22 51.89 -8.30
C ASP A 560 2.28 50.40 -7.97
N ALA A 561 3.51 49.89 -7.80
CA ALA A 561 3.80 48.81 -6.85
C ALA A 561 5.27 48.95 -6.41
N SER A 562 5.45 49.48 -5.21
CA SER A 562 6.74 49.66 -4.54
C SER A 562 7.36 48.32 -4.17
N TRP A 563 8.54 48.04 -4.71
CA TRP A 563 9.41 46.94 -4.32
C TRP A 563 10.26 47.35 -3.12
N ALA A 564 9.71 47.26 -1.91
CA ALA A 564 10.46 47.24 -0.66
C ALA A 564 9.50 46.86 0.47
N ASP A 565 9.49 45.58 0.83
CA ASP A 565 9.45 45.08 2.22
C ASP A 565 9.16 43.56 2.19
N ALA A 566 10.16 42.79 1.80
CA ALA A 566 10.33 41.42 2.27
C ALA A 566 11.63 41.41 3.07
N SER A 567 11.54 41.61 4.37
CA SER A 567 12.68 41.53 5.27
C SER A 567 13.19 40.10 5.32
N TRP A 568 14.39 39.88 4.79
CA TRP A 568 15.17 38.65 4.87
C TRP A 568 15.74 38.42 6.28
N ALA A 569 14.85 38.28 7.27
CA ALA A 569 15.23 37.98 8.64
C ALA A 569 14.05 37.34 9.38
N ASP A 570 13.67 36.13 8.96
CA ASP A 570 13.02 35.12 9.80
C ASP A 570 13.19 33.72 9.16
N ALA A 571 14.38 33.44 8.63
CA ALA A 571 14.80 32.07 8.33
C ALA A 571 15.22 31.40 9.65
N SER A 572 14.25 31.04 10.48
CA SER A 572 14.51 30.13 11.58
C SER A 572 14.81 28.75 11.00
N TRP A 573 16.07 28.34 11.08
CA TRP A 573 16.53 26.98 10.81
C TRP A 573 15.94 26.00 11.83
N ALA A 574 14.70 25.56 11.59
CA ALA A 574 14.04 24.50 12.32
C ALA A 574 13.06 23.74 11.41
N ASP A 575 13.16 22.41 11.46
CA ASP A 575 12.30 21.37 10.90
C ASP A 575 12.08 21.32 9.37
N THR A 576 12.92 20.49 8.71
CA THR A 576 12.73 20.02 7.33
C THR A 576 12.44 18.52 7.27
N SER A 577 11.67 18.00 8.22
CA SER A 577 10.86 16.79 8.00
C SER A 577 9.43 17.29 7.79
N SER A 578 9.07 17.69 6.58
CA SER A 578 7.74 18.20 6.22
C SER A 578 6.68 17.08 6.19
N GLU A 579 6.51 16.45 7.34
CA GLU A 579 5.28 15.76 7.74
C GLU A 579 4.23 16.81 8.17
N ASP A 580 4.66 17.99 8.64
CA ASP A 580 3.87 19.06 9.28
C ASP A 580 2.69 19.63 8.46
N GLY A 581 2.71 19.52 7.13
CA GLY A 581 1.65 20.06 6.27
C GLY A 581 0.31 19.29 6.35
N VAL A 582 0.35 18.03 6.81
CA VAL A 582 -0.82 17.14 6.85
C VAL A 582 -1.36 16.96 8.27
N GLU A 583 -0.59 17.34 9.29
CA GLU A 583 -0.83 17.01 10.70
C GLU A 583 -1.98 17.78 11.36
N GLY A 584 -2.59 18.73 10.64
CA GLY A 584 -3.79 19.45 11.09
C GLY A 584 -5.10 18.70 10.86
N GLU A 585 -5.11 17.64 10.04
CA GLU A 585 -6.33 16.89 9.71
C GLU A 585 -6.71 15.87 10.79
N SER A 586 -7.13 16.37 11.96
CA SER A 586 -7.81 15.56 12.96
C SER A 586 -9.32 15.51 12.64
N GLY A 587 -9.87 14.30 12.42
CA GLY A 587 -11.33 14.10 12.41
C GLY A 587 -11.97 13.45 11.17
N GLY A 588 -11.20 13.00 10.18
CA GLY A 588 -11.72 12.20 9.06
C GLY A 588 -11.86 10.72 9.40
N VAL A 589 -12.95 10.07 9.00
CA VAL A 589 -13.08 8.61 9.08
C VAL A 589 -12.46 8.03 7.82
N ALA A 590 -11.47 7.12 7.95
CA ALA A 590 -10.94 6.40 6.80
C ALA A 590 -12.08 5.81 5.96
N PRO A 591 -12.10 6.02 4.63
CA PRO A 591 -13.10 5.42 3.79
C PRO A 591 -13.00 3.90 3.87
N ALA A 592 -13.98 3.32 4.57
CA ALA A 592 -14.13 1.89 4.70
C ALA A 592 -15.01 1.37 3.56
N MET A 593 -14.74 0.16 3.12
CA MET A 593 -15.60 -0.50 2.16
C MET A 593 -16.99 -0.73 2.79
N ASP A 594 -18.02 -0.04 2.29
CA ASP A 594 -19.37 -0.20 2.81
C ASP A 594 -19.99 -1.54 2.38
N ALA A 595 -21.13 -1.91 2.99
CA ALA A 595 -21.79 -3.18 2.69
C ALA A 595 -22.33 -3.27 1.26
N ALA A 596 -22.66 -2.15 0.61
CA ALA A 596 -23.15 -2.10 -0.76
C ALA A 596 -22.02 -2.25 -1.78
N ALA A 597 -20.87 -1.60 -1.55
CA ALA A 597 -19.62 -1.76 -2.28
C ALA A 597 -19.07 -3.17 -2.11
N ALA A 598 -19.11 -3.73 -0.90
CA ALA A 598 -18.76 -5.13 -0.65
C ALA A 598 -19.69 -6.10 -1.39
N ALA A 599 -21.00 -5.83 -1.43
CA ALA A 599 -21.96 -6.62 -2.19
C ALA A 599 -21.78 -6.49 -3.70
N ALA A 600 -21.43 -5.30 -4.21
CA ALA A 600 -21.09 -5.07 -5.62
C ALA A 600 -19.82 -5.81 -6.03
N LEU A 601 -18.80 -5.86 -5.16
CA LEU A 601 -17.59 -6.66 -5.34
C LEU A 601 -17.86 -8.17 -5.28
N GLN A 602 -18.82 -8.62 -4.47
CA GLN A 602 -19.24 -10.03 -4.42
C GLN A 602 -20.14 -10.44 -5.60
N ALA A 603 -20.90 -9.49 -6.16
CA ALA A 603 -21.78 -9.68 -7.32
C ALA A 603 -21.02 -9.58 -8.65
N SER A 604 -19.98 -8.75 -8.71
CA SER A 604 -19.00 -8.74 -9.79
C SER A 604 -18.03 -9.89 -9.56
N SER A 605 -18.34 -11.08 -10.07
CA SER A 605 -17.29 -12.07 -10.31
C SER A 605 -16.12 -11.34 -10.97
N LEU A 606 -14.91 -11.55 -10.47
CA LEU A 606 -13.63 -11.15 -11.08
C LEU A 606 -13.41 -11.76 -12.49
N ALA A 607 -14.49 -12.03 -13.21
CA ALA A 607 -14.52 -12.41 -14.60
C ALA A 607 -14.17 -11.18 -15.44
N LEU A 608 -13.10 -11.32 -16.20
CA LEU A 608 -12.94 -10.59 -17.45
C LEU A 608 -14.30 -10.55 -18.16
N PRO A 609 -14.76 -9.40 -18.67
CA PRO A 609 -16.01 -9.33 -19.42
C PRO A 609 -15.99 -10.39 -20.52
N ALA A 610 -17.05 -11.21 -20.57
CA ALA A 610 -17.21 -12.24 -21.59
C ALA A 610 -17.13 -11.60 -22.98
N GLY A 611 -16.09 -11.94 -23.75
CA GLY A 611 -15.85 -11.37 -25.08
C GLY A 611 -14.38 -11.20 -25.49
N GLN A 612 -13.41 -11.39 -24.60
CA GLN A 612 -11.98 -11.49 -24.94
C GLN A 612 -11.43 -12.84 -24.53
N GLU A 613 -11.92 -13.92 -25.16
CA GLU A 613 -11.11 -15.13 -25.24
C GLU A 613 -9.96 -14.86 -26.21
N ALA A 614 -8.74 -14.96 -25.71
CA ALA A 614 -7.56 -15.04 -26.56
C ALA A 614 -7.76 -16.22 -27.51
N VAL A 615 -7.95 -15.91 -28.80
CA VAL A 615 -7.87 -16.90 -29.86
C VAL A 615 -6.43 -17.41 -29.84
N ASP A 616 -6.27 -18.64 -29.35
CA ASP A 616 -5.01 -19.36 -29.27
C ASP A 616 -4.55 -19.71 -30.69
N PRO A 617 -3.51 -19.08 -31.27
CA PRO A 617 -3.03 -19.45 -32.58
C PRO A 617 -1.78 -20.29 -32.35
N ILE A 618 -1.95 -21.59 -32.11
CA ILE A 618 -1.00 -22.68 -32.43
C ILE A 618 -1.60 -23.98 -31.88
N VAL A 619 -2.16 -24.80 -32.76
CA VAL A 619 -1.91 -26.24 -33.02
C VAL A 619 -2.94 -26.64 -34.11
N PRO A 620 -2.55 -27.43 -35.14
CA PRO A 620 -3.13 -27.39 -36.50
C PRO A 620 -4.62 -27.66 -36.65
#